data_AF-A0A3D4P2Q8-F1
#
_entry.id   AF-A0A3D4P2Q8-F1
#
_cell.length_a   1.000
_cell.length_b   1.000
_cell.length_c   1.000
_cell.angle_alpha   90.00
_cell.angle_beta   90.00
_cell.angle_gamma   90.00
#
_symmetry.space_group_name_H-M   'P 1'
#
loop_
_entity.id
_entity.type
_entity.pdbx_description
1 polymer ?
#
loop_
_entity_poly.entity_id
_entity_poly.type
_entity_poly.pdbx_seq_one_letter_code
_entity_poly.pdbx_strand_id
1 'polypeptide(L)'
;MIGLRKELYGLGNLTDLFVAKYRSTIPEISKAEYAKRLENILFGEGAHHQHSSLRDRKARYWQENFRFYTEVLASHERIFQAYGLLWKFPRYRYYNFFGINELAWIRYHIEFYLQENYILNLRTINWLKYLQLRAKRKSNQPFENLLTRLLARTDKVFENIDKIRGQHVHMNRFEQKDIISAETATFLISRGGLKKMTPLMNLSLSKISIEWRGIVKKNTQSMVSYFGKLFGSLAKIMVLLE
;
A
#
# COMPACT_ATOMS: atom_id res chain seq x y z
N MET A 1 11.22 14.12 -4.00
CA MET A 1 10.83 13.15 -2.94
C MET A 1 10.31 13.81 -1.67
N ILE A 2 10.89 14.93 -1.23
CA ILE A 2 10.48 15.63 0.02
C ILE A 2 8.99 16.10 -0.03
N GLY A 3 8.50 16.59 -1.17
CA GLY A 3 7.08 16.99 -1.34
C GLY A 3 6.08 15.82 -1.21
N LEU A 4 6.36 14.69 -1.88
CA LEU A 4 5.55 13.46 -1.78
C LEU A 4 5.57 12.87 -0.37
N ARG A 5 6.72 12.93 0.33
CA ARG A 5 6.78 12.58 1.75
C ARG A 5 5.93 13.53 2.59
N LYS A 6 5.94 14.84 2.35
CA LYS A 6 5.09 15.80 3.07
C LYS A 6 3.58 15.55 2.84
N GLU A 7 3.17 15.17 1.64
CA GLU A 7 1.76 14.78 1.35
C GLU A 7 1.37 13.48 2.06
N LEU A 8 2.26 12.49 2.11
CA LEU A 8 2.12 11.25 2.88
C LEU A 8 2.06 11.48 4.39
N TYR A 9 2.95 12.30 4.95
CA TYR A 9 2.89 12.70 6.36
C TYR A 9 1.74 13.68 6.63
N GLY A 10 1.16 14.28 5.58
CA GLY A 10 -0.15 14.90 5.60
C GLY A 10 -1.28 13.89 5.80
N LEU A 11 -1.12 12.60 5.44
CA LEU A 11 -1.98 11.50 5.90
C LEU A 11 -1.66 11.10 7.35
N GLY A 12 -0.58 11.59 7.95
CA GLY A 12 -0.43 11.67 9.40
C GLY A 12 -1.58 12.45 10.05
N ASN A 13 -2.21 13.38 9.30
CA ASN A 13 -3.48 13.96 9.72
C ASN A 13 -4.61 12.94 9.83
N LEU A 14 -4.54 11.71 9.32
CA LEU A 14 -5.59 10.73 9.58
C LEU A 14 -5.42 10.11 10.94
N THR A 15 -4.20 9.79 11.37
CA THR A 15 -3.94 9.44 12.76
C THR A 15 -4.32 10.62 13.65
N ASP A 16 -3.95 11.86 13.29
CA ASP A 16 -4.33 13.05 14.05
C ASP A 16 -5.81 13.43 13.92
N LEU A 17 -6.51 13.15 12.82
CA LEU A 17 -7.97 13.33 12.62
C LEU A 17 -8.73 12.26 13.38
N PHE A 18 -8.20 11.05 13.43
CA PHE A 18 -8.75 9.96 14.22
C PHE A 18 -8.59 10.31 15.71
N VAL A 19 -7.39 10.72 16.12
CA VAL A 19 -7.08 11.24 17.46
C VAL A 19 -7.96 12.46 17.78
N ALA A 20 -8.09 13.44 16.87
CA ALA A 20 -8.82 14.69 17.10
C ALA A 20 -10.34 14.49 17.10
N LYS A 21 -10.87 13.66 16.21
CA LYS A 21 -12.31 13.38 16.13
C LYS A 21 -12.77 12.48 17.28
N TYR A 22 -11.96 11.50 17.66
CA TYR A 22 -12.20 10.70 18.86
C TYR A 22 -12.06 11.55 20.14
N ARG A 23 -11.13 12.52 20.18
CA ARG A 23 -11.05 13.56 21.22
C ARG A 23 -12.31 14.44 21.28
N SER A 24 -12.91 14.82 20.16
CA SER A 24 -14.11 15.66 20.15
C SER A 24 -15.37 14.95 20.69
N THR A 25 -15.36 13.61 20.72
CA THR A 25 -16.46 12.77 21.23
C THR A 25 -16.27 12.30 22.68
N ILE A 26 -15.13 12.60 23.32
CA ILE A 26 -14.87 12.23 24.71
C ILE A 26 -14.53 13.52 25.49
N PRO A 27 -15.19 13.81 26.62
CA PRO A 27 -14.94 15.04 27.40
C PRO A 27 -13.45 15.21 27.70
N GLU A 28 -12.95 16.45 27.60
CA GLU A 28 -11.58 16.94 27.84
C GLU A 28 -10.61 15.95 28.51
N ILE A 29 -10.12 14.98 27.73
CA ILE A 29 -8.99 14.15 28.16
C ILE A 29 -7.71 14.76 27.61
N SER A 30 -6.70 14.93 28.47
CA SER A 30 -5.38 15.41 28.07
C SER A 30 -4.78 14.49 26.99
N LYS A 31 -3.91 15.04 26.12
CA LYS A 31 -3.20 14.27 25.07
C LYS A 31 -2.48 13.04 25.64
N ALA A 32 -1.94 13.15 26.86
CA ALA A 32 -1.26 12.08 27.58
C ALA A 32 -2.24 11.00 28.07
N GLU A 33 -3.38 11.39 28.65
CA GLU A 33 -4.38 10.43 29.11
C GLU A 33 -5.07 9.70 27.94
N TYR A 34 -5.25 10.38 26.80
CA TYR A 34 -5.72 9.74 25.57
C TYR A 34 -4.72 8.71 25.03
N ALA A 35 -3.43 9.06 24.96
CA ALA A 35 -2.37 8.14 24.54
C ALA A 35 -2.35 6.90 25.45
N LYS A 36 -2.45 7.10 26.77
CA LYS A 36 -2.52 6.02 27.77
C LYS A 36 -3.77 5.15 27.63
N ARG A 37 -4.93 5.73 27.30
CA ARG A 37 -6.16 4.94 27.02
C ARG A 37 -6.05 4.14 25.73
N LEU A 38 -5.50 4.72 24.68
CA LEU A 38 -5.18 3.98 23.44
C LEU A 38 -4.20 2.84 23.72
N GLU A 39 -3.16 3.12 24.48
CA GLU A 39 -2.16 2.14 24.89
C GLU A 39 -2.82 0.99 25.68
N ASN A 40 -3.69 1.29 26.65
CA ASN A 40 -4.45 0.27 27.38
C ASN A 40 -5.41 -0.53 26.48
N ILE A 41 -6.04 0.11 25.48
CA ILE A 41 -6.95 -0.57 24.52
C ILE A 41 -6.17 -1.46 23.55
N LEU A 42 -4.99 -1.02 23.13
CA LEU A 42 -4.18 -1.70 22.11
C LEU A 42 -3.27 -2.78 22.71
N PHE A 43 -2.75 -2.58 23.91
CA PHE A 43 -1.72 -3.43 24.53
C PHE A 43 -2.20 -4.14 25.80
N GLY A 44 -3.41 -3.87 26.30
CA GLY A 44 -4.05 -4.69 27.32
C GLY A 44 -3.38 -4.67 28.71
N GLU A 45 -2.43 -3.77 28.96
CA GLU A 45 -1.80 -3.61 30.27
C GLU A 45 -2.84 -3.10 31.29
N GLY A 46 -3.46 -4.05 32.00
CA GLY A 46 -4.39 -3.77 33.11
C GLY A 46 -5.68 -4.57 33.14
N ALA A 47 -5.93 -5.52 32.22
CA ALA A 47 -7.20 -6.28 32.20
C ALA A 47 -7.09 -7.69 32.81
N HIS A 48 -6.56 -7.80 34.03
CA HIS A 48 -7.05 -8.84 34.94
C HIS A 48 -8.26 -8.22 35.66
N HIS A 49 -9.46 -8.55 35.19
CA HIS A 49 -10.68 -8.81 35.98
C HIS A 49 -11.92 -8.68 35.10
N GLN A 50 -12.70 -9.76 35.16
CA GLN A 50 -14.04 -9.96 34.66
C GLN A 50 -14.91 -8.70 34.79
N HIS A 51 -15.40 -8.13 33.68
CA HIS A 51 -16.77 -7.65 33.47
C HIS A 51 -16.93 -6.83 32.17
N SER A 52 -17.93 -7.25 31.38
CA SER A 52 -18.73 -6.50 30.39
C SER A 52 -18.46 -6.77 28.89
N SER A 53 -19.21 -7.73 28.37
CA SER A 53 -19.28 -8.13 26.95
C SER A 53 -19.49 -6.99 25.94
N LEU A 54 -20.01 -5.84 26.37
CA LEU A 54 -20.18 -4.62 25.55
C LEU A 54 -18.88 -3.82 25.41
N ARG A 55 -18.08 -3.65 26.47
CA ARG A 55 -16.74 -3.05 26.36
C ARG A 55 -15.86 -3.87 25.41
N ASP A 56 -15.98 -5.20 25.50
CA ASP A 56 -15.25 -6.11 24.62
C ASP A 56 -15.68 -5.98 23.14
N ARG A 57 -16.95 -5.65 22.86
CA ARG A 57 -17.44 -5.49 21.48
C ARG A 57 -16.93 -4.21 20.83
N LYS A 58 -16.95 -3.09 21.57
CA LYS A 58 -16.47 -1.78 21.12
C LYS A 58 -14.94 -1.78 20.96
N ALA A 59 -14.22 -2.34 21.94
CA ALA A 59 -12.76 -2.51 21.84
C ALA A 59 -12.37 -3.36 20.63
N ARG A 60 -12.98 -4.54 20.45
CA ARG A 60 -12.72 -5.41 19.27
C ARG A 60 -13.03 -4.72 17.95
N TYR A 61 -14.09 -3.92 17.88
CA TYR A 61 -14.41 -3.16 16.68
C TYR A 61 -13.29 -2.19 16.28
N TRP A 62 -12.76 -1.44 17.25
CA TRP A 62 -11.66 -0.51 16.97
C TRP A 62 -10.35 -1.22 16.68
N GLN A 63 -10.00 -2.25 17.45
CA GLN A 63 -8.81 -3.07 17.19
C GLN A 63 -8.80 -3.61 15.76
N GLU A 64 -9.93 -4.17 15.32
CA GLU A 64 -10.07 -4.70 13.96
C GLU A 64 -9.92 -3.61 12.89
N ASN A 65 -10.55 -2.46 13.12
CA ASN A 65 -10.43 -1.31 12.22
C ASN A 65 -9.00 -0.75 12.15
N PHE A 66 -8.31 -0.65 13.29
CA PHE A 66 -6.92 -0.23 13.34
C PHE A 66 -6.02 -1.22 12.62
N ARG A 67 -6.26 -2.53 12.78
CA ARG A 67 -5.53 -3.56 12.03
C ARG A 67 -5.68 -3.36 10.53
N PHE A 68 -6.91 -3.18 10.02
CA PHE A 68 -7.12 -2.90 8.60
C PHE A 68 -6.42 -1.62 8.14
N TYR A 69 -6.54 -0.53 8.93
CA TYR A 69 -5.89 0.74 8.61
C TYR A 69 -4.37 0.60 8.52
N THR A 70 -3.72 -0.03 9.51
CA THR A 70 -2.27 -0.20 9.53
C THR A 70 -1.77 -1.11 8.42
N GLU A 71 -2.51 -2.17 8.09
CA GLU A 71 -2.20 -3.04 6.95
C GLU A 71 -2.24 -2.30 5.60
N VAL A 72 -3.28 -1.47 5.38
CA VAL A 72 -3.40 -0.64 4.16
C VAL A 72 -2.28 0.40 4.12
N LEU A 73 -2.02 1.09 5.23
CA LEU A 73 -0.95 2.09 5.33
C LEU A 73 0.43 1.48 5.06
N ALA A 74 0.73 0.32 5.66
CA ALA A 74 1.99 -0.38 5.45
C ALA A 74 2.19 -0.80 3.98
N SER A 75 1.13 -1.25 3.31
CA SER A 75 1.19 -1.57 1.86
C SER A 75 1.54 -0.33 1.05
N HIS A 76 0.87 0.79 1.37
CA HIS A 76 1.11 2.07 0.70
C HIS A 76 2.56 2.54 0.91
N GLU A 77 3.10 2.46 2.13
CA GLU A 77 4.50 2.78 2.41
C GLU A 77 5.49 1.90 1.62
N ARG A 78 5.22 0.59 1.50
CA ARG A 78 6.06 -0.33 0.73
C ARG A 78 6.04 -0.04 -0.77
N ILE A 79 4.90 0.40 -1.32
CA ILE A 79 4.82 0.89 -2.71
C ILE A 79 5.75 2.10 -2.91
N PHE A 80 5.80 3.01 -1.96
CA PHE A 80 6.71 4.16 -2.00
C PHE A 80 8.18 3.77 -1.88
N GLN A 81 8.49 2.77 -1.04
CA GLN A 81 9.84 2.21 -0.95
C GLN A 81 10.25 1.58 -2.30
N ALA A 82 9.35 0.83 -2.95
CA ALA A 82 9.58 0.28 -4.28
C ALA A 82 9.93 1.37 -5.30
N TYR A 83 9.20 2.50 -5.27
CA TYR A 83 9.51 3.65 -6.12
C TYR A 83 10.91 4.22 -5.86
N GLY A 84 11.31 4.33 -4.59
CA GLY A 84 12.65 4.80 -4.22
C GLY A 84 13.77 3.86 -4.69
N LEU A 85 13.53 2.54 -4.62
CA LEU A 85 14.51 1.51 -5.00
C LEU A 85 14.69 1.39 -6.52
N LEU A 86 13.66 1.74 -7.31
CA LEU A 86 13.77 1.84 -8.78
C LEU A 86 14.66 3.00 -9.25
N TRP A 87 15.03 3.94 -8.37
CA TRP A 87 15.70 5.17 -8.77
C TRP A 87 17.19 5.00 -9.09
N LYS A 88 17.86 4.04 -8.46
CA LYS A 88 19.30 3.83 -8.64
C LYS A 88 19.70 2.39 -8.33
N PHE A 89 20.31 1.73 -9.31
CA PHE A 89 20.97 0.45 -9.08
C PHE A 89 22.15 0.63 -8.10
N PRO A 90 22.21 -0.14 -7.00
CA PRO A 90 23.31 -0.08 -6.07
C PRO A 90 24.62 -0.53 -6.73
N ARG A 91 25.64 0.35 -6.78
CA ARG A 91 26.98 0.01 -7.30
C ARG A 91 27.85 -0.76 -6.28
N TYR A 92 27.24 -1.48 -5.34
CA TYR A 92 27.99 -2.19 -4.29
C TYR A 92 28.52 -3.54 -4.81
N ARG A 93 29.77 -3.87 -4.46
CA ARG A 93 30.42 -5.14 -4.82
C ARG A 93 29.61 -6.38 -4.42
N TYR A 94 28.84 -6.28 -3.35
CA TYR A 94 27.98 -7.37 -2.86
C TYR A 94 26.97 -7.84 -3.91
N TYR A 95 26.29 -6.93 -4.64
CA TYR A 95 25.33 -7.33 -5.66
C TYR A 95 25.98 -8.11 -6.80
N ASN A 96 27.18 -7.71 -7.21
CA ASN A 96 27.95 -8.44 -8.21
C ASN A 96 28.37 -9.82 -7.71
N PHE A 97 28.71 -9.97 -6.42
CA PHE A 97 29.05 -11.26 -5.82
C PHE A 97 27.89 -12.26 -5.89
N PHE A 98 26.64 -11.81 -5.69
CA PHE A 98 25.44 -12.64 -5.85
C PHE A 98 24.93 -12.73 -7.30
N GLY A 99 25.66 -12.17 -8.27
CA GLY A 99 25.25 -12.18 -9.68
C GLY A 99 23.99 -11.35 -9.97
N ILE A 100 23.62 -10.43 -9.08
CA ILE A 100 22.49 -9.53 -9.27
C ILE A 100 22.93 -8.40 -10.22
N ASN A 101 22.54 -8.52 -11.48
CA ASN A 101 22.76 -7.47 -12.47
C ASN A 101 21.65 -6.39 -12.41
N GLU A 102 21.88 -5.28 -13.09
CA GLU A 102 20.95 -4.14 -13.10
C GLU A 102 19.55 -4.50 -13.64
N LEU A 103 19.47 -5.40 -14.63
CA LEU A 103 18.19 -5.88 -15.15
C LEU A 103 17.41 -6.67 -14.11
N ALA A 104 18.07 -7.60 -13.42
CA ALA A 104 17.46 -8.40 -12.35
C ALA A 104 16.96 -7.49 -11.20
N TRP A 105 17.72 -6.45 -10.86
CA TRP A 105 17.30 -5.44 -9.89
C TRP A 105 16.07 -4.66 -10.33
N ILE A 106 16.07 -4.12 -11.55
CA ILE A 106 14.94 -3.37 -12.11
C ILE A 106 13.69 -4.26 -12.11
N ARG A 107 13.82 -5.49 -12.62
CA ARG A 107 12.73 -6.47 -12.68
C ARG A 107 12.18 -6.78 -11.29
N TYR A 108 13.05 -7.09 -10.33
CA TYR A 108 12.64 -7.38 -8.95
C TYR A 108 11.82 -6.23 -8.34
N HIS A 109 12.25 -4.98 -8.51
CA HIS A 109 11.52 -3.85 -7.93
C HIS A 109 10.24 -3.49 -8.66
N ILE A 110 10.15 -3.72 -9.99
CA ILE A 110 8.89 -3.62 -10.73
C ILE A 110 7.91 -4.69 -10.23
N GLU A 111 8.36 -5.94 -10.11
CA GLU A 111 7.57 -7.05 -9.59
C GLU A 111 7.08 -6.77 -8.16
N PHE A 112 7.96 -6.32 -7.29
CA PHE A 112 7.63 -5.95 -5.92
C PHE A 112 6.61 -4.80 -5.87
N TYR A 113 6.79 -3.77 -6.71
CA TYR A 113 5.82 -2.67 -6.83
C TYR A 113 4.42 -3.19 -7.20
N LEU A 114 4.31 -4.02 -8.24
CA LEU A 114 3.00 -4.55 -8.66
C LEU A 114 2.39 -5.47 -7.60
N GLN A 115 3.21 -6.29 -6.95
CA GLN A 115 2.78 -7.17 -5.88
C GLN A 115 2.18 -6.38 -4.71
N GLU A 116 2.84 -5.30 -4.28
CA GLU A 116 2.34 -4.46 -3.19
C GLU A 116 1.08 -3.68 -3.59
N ASN A 117 0.95 -3.26 -4.86
CA ASN A 117 -0.29 -2.68 -5.38
C ASN A 117 -1.46 -3.67 -5.31
N TYR A 118 -1.23 -4.93 -5.68
CA TYR A 118 -2.22 -6.00 -5.57
C TYR A 118 -2.62 -6.25 -4.11
N ILE A 119 -1.64 -6.36 -3.20
CA ILE A 119 -1.89 -6.54 -1.76
C ILE A 119 -2.68 -5.35 -1.19
N LEU A 120 -2.35 -4.12 -1.59
CA LEU A 120 -3.07 -2.92 -1.20
C LEU A 120 -4.54 -2.97 -1.64
N ASN A 121 -4.82 -3.41 -2.87
CA ASN A 121 -6.19 -3.61 -3.35
C ASN A 121 -6.96 -4.58 -2.44
N LEU A 122 -6.42 -5.78 -2.23
CA LEU A 122 -7.05 -6.82 -1.41
C LEU A 122 -7.35 -6.34 0.00
N ARG A 123 -6.36 -5.70 0.66
CA ARG A 123 -6.52 -5.16 2.03
C ARG A 123 -7.59 -4.09 2.09
N THR A 124 -7.63 -3.20 1.10
CA THR A 124 -8.63 -2.12 1.02
C THR A 124 -10.04 -2.68 0.81
N ILE A 125 -10.21 -3.62 -0.12
CA ILE A 125 -11.49 -4.29 -0.38
C ILE A 125 -11.98 -5.03 0.87
N ASN A 126 -11.09 -5.76 1.54
CA ASN A 126 -11.44 -6.48 2.77
C ASN A 126 -11.90 -5.54 3.88
N TRP A 127 -11.23 -4.39 4.06
CA TRP A 127 -11.65 -3.40 5.03
C TRP A 127 -13.03 -2.81 4.70
N LEU A 128 -13.25 -2.46 3.44
CA LEU A 128 -14.54 -1.92 2.99
C LEU A 128 -15.67 -2.94 3.16
N LYS A 129 -15.45 -4.21 2.83
CA LYS A 129 -16.41 -5.31 3.06
C LYS A 129 -16.71 -5.48 4.54
N TYR A 130 -15.70 -5.41 5.41
CA TYR A 130 -15.88 -5.46 6.85
C TYR A 130 -16.81 -4.35 7.35
N LEU A 131 -16.56 -3.10 6.92
CA LEU A 131 -17.41 -1.96 7.27
C LEU A 131 -18.82 -2.10 6.69
N GLN A 132 -18.96 -2.65 5.48
CA GLN A 132 -20.25 -2.83 4.83
C GLN A 132 -21.10 -3.86 5.58
N LEU A 133 -20.51 -4.98 6.00
CA LEU A 133 -21.18 -5.98 6.83
C LEU A 133 -21.63 -5.39 8.17
N ARG A 134 -20.83 -4.52 8.77
CA ARG A 134 -21.20 -3.77 9.99
C ARG A 134 -22.36 -2.81 9.75
N ALA A 135 -22.34 -2.05 8.66
CA ALA A 135 -23.43 -1.14 8.29
C ALA A 135 -24.76 -1.90 8.09
N LYS A 136 -24.71 -3.05 7.40
CA LYS A 136 -25.85 -3.95 7.22
C LYS A 136 -26.45 -4.42 8.54
N ARG A 137 -25.59 -4.87 9.48
CA ARG A 137 -26.03 -5.32 10.82
C ARG A 137 -26.69 -4.21 11.65
N LYS A 138 -26.37 -2.96 11.37
CA LYS A 138 -26.96 -1.78 12.01
C LYS A 138 -28.12 -1.17 11.22
N SER A 139 -28.52 -1.78 10.10
CA SER A 139 -29.54 -1.25 9.20
C SER A 139 -29.26 0.19 8.72
N ASN A 140 -27.99 0.56 8.55
CA ASN A 140 -27.58 1.90 8.13
C ASN A 140 -27.42 1.96 6.60
N GLN A 141 -28.55 2.06 5.89
CA GLN A 141 -28.60 2.05 4.42
C GLN A 141 -27.74 3.14 3.75
N PRO A 142 -27.68 4.39 4.26
CA PRO A 142 -26.81 5.42 3.69
C PRO A 142 -25.33 5.02 3.64
N PHE A 143 -24.81 4.40 4.71
CA PHE A 143 -23.42 3.93 4.74
C PHE A 143 -23.19 2.69 3.91
N GLU A 144 -24.15 1.76 3.89
CA GLU A 144 -24.05 0.61 2.98
C GLU A 144 -23.93 1.06 1.52
N ASN A 145 -24.79 2.00 1.09
CA ASN A 145 -24.77 2.54 -0.27
C ASN A 145 -23.46 3.28 -0.56
N LEU A 146 -22.93 4.04 0.40
CA LEU A 146 -21.63 4.68 0.28
C LEU A 146 -20.49 3.65 0.14
N LEU A 147 -20.45 2.65 1.01
CA LEU A 147 -19.42 1.60 1.01
C LEU A 147 -19.46 0.77 -0.28
N THR A 148 -20.65 0.50 -0.81
CA THR A 148 -20.83 -0.17 -2.11
C THR A 148 -20.22 0.64 -3.25
N ARG A 149 -20.46 1.96 -3.27
CA ARG A 149 -19.84 2.87 -4.24
C ARG A 149 -18.32 2.95 -4.07
N LEU A 150 -17.83 2.94 -2.83
CA LEU A 150 -16.40 2.94 -2.55
C LEU A 150 -15.74 1.65 -3.04
N LEU A 151 -16.35 0.48 -2.79
CA LEU A 151 -15.89 -0.83 -3.28
C LEU A 151 -15.76 -0.83 -4.81
N ALA A 152 -16.83 -0.48 -5.52
CA ALA A 152 -16.82 -0.44 -6.99
C ALA A 152 -15.75 0.54 -7.53
N ARG A 153 -15.55 1.66 -6.83
CA ARG A 153 -14.49 2.62 -7.18
C ARG A 153 -13.10 2.07 -6.89
N THR A 154 -12.90 1.36 -5.77
CA THR A 154 -11.63 0.68 -5.47
C THR A 154 -11.32 -0.32 -6.56
N ASP A 155 -12.24 -1.24 -6.88
CA ASP A 155 -12.04 -2.24 -7.93
C ASP A 155 -11.65 -1.59 -9.26
N LYS A 156 -12.34 -0.51 -9.66
CA LYS A 156 -12.01 0.24 -10.88
C LYS A 156 -10.63 0.90 -10.87
N VAL A 157 -10.18 1.42 -9.73
CA VAL A 157 -8.83 2.02 -9.59
C VAL A 157 -7.76 0.95 -9.79
N PHE A 158 -8.02 -0.28 -9.35
CA PHE A 158 -7.06 -1.39 -9.36
C PHE A 158 -7.23 -2.38 -10.52
N GLU A 159 -8.25 -2.21 -11.38
CA GLU A 159 -8.64 -3.16 -12.45
C GLU A 159 -7.47 -3.61 -13.36
N ASN A 160 -6.56 -2.70 -13.66
CA ASN A 160 -5.45 -2.99 -14.59
C ASN A 160 -4.25 -3.66 -13.92
N ILE A 161 -4.18 -3.73 -12.58
CA ILE A 161 -3.02 -4.30 -11.89
C ILE A 161 -2.96 -5.81 -12.09
N ASP A 162 -4.10 -6.50 -12.08
CA ASP A 162 -4.13 -7.95 -12.31
C ASP A 162 -3.74 -8.30 -13.76
N LYS A 163 -4.14 -7.44 -14.72
CA LYS A 163 -3.74 -7.59 -16.13
C LYS A 163 -2.23 -7.42 -16.30
N ILE A 164 -1.63 -6.42 -15.64
CA ILE A 164 -0.19 -6.10 -15.78
C ILE A 164 0.68 -7.10 -15.01
N ARG A 165 0.27 -7.53 -13.81
CA ARG A 165 1.02 -8.50 -12.99
C ARG A 165 0.97 -9.92 -13.57
N GLY A 166 -0.02 -10.21 -14.40
CA GLY A 166 -0.39 -11.56 -14.81
C GLY A 166 -1.26 -12.24 -13.76
N GLN A 167 -2.24 -13.04 -14.22
CA GLN A 167 -3.20 -13.73 -13.34
C GLN A 167 -2.55 -14.87 -12.53
N HIS A 168 -1.45 -15.44 -13.02
CA HIS A 168 -0.76 -16.56 -12.38
C HIS A 168 0.70 -16.23 -12.06
N VAL A 169 1.13 -16.63 -10.86
CA VAL A 169 2.53 -16.53 -10.41
C VAL A 169 3.54 -17.21 -11.34
N HIS A 170 3.09 -18.09 -12.24
CA HIS A 170 3.90 -18.88 -13.18
C HIS A 170 3.87 -18.39 -14.64
N MET A 171 2.98 -17.47 -15.01
CA MET A 171 3.07 -16.83 -16.32
C MET A 171 4.18 -15.80 -16.28
N ASN A 172 4.96 -15.66 -17.36
CA ASN A 172 5.96 -14.58 -17.46
C ASN A 172 5.26 -13.26 -17.18
N ARG A 173 5.57 -12.67 -16.01
CA ARG A 173 4.80 -11.58 -15.41
C ARG A 173 4.87 -10.27 -16.19
N PHE A 174 5.64 -10.24 -17.29
CA PHE A 174 5.79 -9.12 -18.20
C PHE A 174 6.07 -9.64 -19.61
N GLU A 175 5.13 -9.44 -20.54
CA GLU A 175 5.41 -9.52 -21.98
C GLU A 175 5.90 -8.18 -22.53
N GLN A 176 6.51 -7.33 -21.68
CA GLN A 176 7.13 -6.12 -22.18
C GLN A 176 8.31 -6.52 -23.04
N LYS A 177 8.14 -6.35 -24.35
CA LYS A 177 9.15 -6.59 -25.38
C LYS A 177 10.51 -6.02 -25.00
N ASP A 178 10.54 -4.86 -24.34
CA ASP A 178 11.77 -4.19 -23.90
C ASP A 178 12.50 -4.97 -22.79
N ILE A 179 11.80 -5.54 -21.80
CA ILE A 179 12.41 -6.38 -20.75
C ILE A 179 12.92 -7.70 -21.36
N ILE A 180 12.13 -8.37 -22.18
CA ILE A 180 12.53 -9.63 -22.84
C ILE A 180 13.75 -9.41 -23.75
N SER A 181 13.79 -8.29 -24.47
CA SER A 181 14.93 -7.93 -25.31
C SER A 181 16.19 -7.68 -24.46
N ALA A 182 16.05 -6.99 -23.32
CA ALA A 182 17.15 -6.76 -22.39
C ALA A 182 17.64 -8.07 -21.74
N GLU A 183 16.75 -9.00 -21.43
CA GLU A 183 17.09 -10.33 -20.89
C GLU A 183 17.88 -11.14 -21.91
N THR A 184 17.41 -11.15 -23.16
CA THR A 184 18.09 -11.84 -24.27
C THR A 184 19.48 -11.26 -24.49
N ALA A 185 19.61 -9.92 -24.51
CA ALA A 185 20.92 -9.27 -24.65
C ALA A 185 21.86 -9.60 -23.47
N THR A 186 21.34 -9.57 -22.24
CA THR A 186 22.10 -9.90 -21.03
C THR A 186 22.61 -11.35 -21.08
N PHE A 187 21.76 -12.29 -21.50
CA PHE A 187 22.13 -13.68 -21.67
C PHE A 187 23.25 -13.86 -22.71
N LEU A 188 23.11 -13.27 -23.91
CA LEU A 188 24.12 -13.35 -24.97
C LEU A 188 25.46 -12.72 -24.58
N ILE A 189 25.44 -11.60 -23.85
CA ILE A 189 26.66 -10.94 -23.34
C ILE A 189 27.35 -11.85 -22.31
N SER A 190 26.60 -12.45 -21.38
CA SER A 190 27.16 -13.32 -20.33
C SER A 190 27.84 -14.58 -20.88
N ARG A 191 27.41 -15.08 -22.04
CA ARG A 191 28.04 -16.22 -22.75
C ARG A 191 29.23 -15.83 -23.63
N GLY A 192 29.66 -14.57 -23.56
CA GLY A 192 30.83 -14.08 -24.29
C GLY A 192 30.60 -13.78 -25.78
N GLY A 193 29.39 -14.01 -26.29
CA GLY A 193 29.10 -13.89 -27.72
C GLY A 193 29.13 -12.45 -28.24
N LEU A 194 28.74 -11.46 -27.43
CA LEU A 194 28.39 -10.13 -27.94
C LEU A 194 28.77 -8.98 -26.98
N LYS A 195 29.99 -8.97 -26.41
CA LYS A 195 30.45 -7.87 -25.52
C LYS A 195 30.27 -6.47 -26.12
N LYS A 196 30.35 -6.33 -27.46
CA LYS A 196 30.11 -5.08 -28.19
C LYS A 196 28.69 -4.52 -28.05
N MET A 197 27.72 -5.35 -27.63
CA MET A 197 26.33 -4.92 -27.39
C MET A 197 26.09 -4.28 -26.01
N THR A 198 27.09 -4.27 -25.13
CA THR A 198 26.97 -3.69 -23.78
C THR A 198 26.41 -2.25 -23.77
N PRO A 199 26.84 -1.33 -24.66
CA PRO A 199 26.27 0.02 -24.71
C PRO A 199 24.77 0.04 -25.06
N LEU A 200 24.35 -0.80 -26.02
CA LEU A 200 22.94 -0.92 -26.42
C LEU A 200 22.08 -1.51 -25.29
N MET A 201 22.62 -2.50 -24.56
CA MET A 201 21.98 -3.04 -23.37
C MET A 201 21.80 -1.95 -22.31
N ASN A 202 22.85 -1.19 -21.99
CA ASN A 202 22.79 -0.11 -21.00
C ASN A 202 21.77 0.98 -21.38
N LEU A 203 21.68 1.34 -22.66
CA LEU A 203 20.65 2.27 -23.17
C LEU A 203 19.24 1.70 -22.96
N SER A 204 19.04 0.41 -23.24
CA SER A 204 17.75 -0.27 -23.05
C SER A 204 17.36 -0.31 -21.57
N LEU A 205 18.29 -0.65 -20.67
CA LEU A 205 18.05 -0.64 -19.22
C LEU A 205 17.70 0.75 -18.69
N SER A 206 18.41 1.78 -19.18
CA SER A 206 18.10 3.17 -18.84
C SER A 206 16.70 3.57 -19.28
N LYS A 207 16.31 3.21 -20.52
CA LYS A 207 14.97 3.46 -21.05
C LYS A 207 13.90 2.78 -20.20
N ILE A 208 14.03 1.49 -19.92
CA ILE A 208 13.10 0.72 -19.06
C ILE A 208 12.99 1.38 -17.68
N SER A 209 14.12 1.74 -17.06
CA SER A 209 14.13 2.41 -15.76
C SER A 209 13.43 3.76 -15.80
N ILE A 210 13.65 4.59 -16.82
CA ILE A 210 12.98 5.90 -16.97
C ILE A 210 11.47 5.72 -17.12
N GLU A 211 11.05 4.82 -18.00
CA GLU A 211 9.65 4.53 -18.27
C GLU A 211 8.92 4.08 -17.00
N TRP A 212 9.45 3.06 -16.32
CA TRP A 212 8.84 2.53 -15.11
C TRP A 212 8.84 3.53 -13.96
N ARG A 213 9.88 4.36 -13.82
CA ARG A 213 9.85 5.47 -12.86
C ARG A 213 8.72 6.45 -13.15
N GLY A 214 8.47 6.76 -14.42
CA GLY A 214 7.34 7.60 -14.85
C GLY A 214 5.99 6.98 -14.48
N ILE A 215 5.79 5.71 -14.82
CA ILE A 215 4.56 4.94 -14.51
C ILE A 215 4.33 4.90 -13.01
N VAL A 216 5.32 4.45 -12.23
CA VAL A 216 5.22 4.30 -10.77
C VAL A 216 4.92 5.65 -10.13
N LYS A 217 5.59 6.73 -10.54
CA LYS A 217 5.34 8.08 -10.01
C LYS A 217 3.90 8.52 -10.24
N LYS A 218 3.39 8.41 -11.47
CA LYS A 218 2.02 8.82 -11.84
C LYS A 218 0.97 8.02 -11.07
N ASN A 219 1.14 6.71 -10.99
CA ASN A 219 0.25 5.83 -10.26
C ASN A 219 0.27 6.13 -8.76
N THR A 220 1.46 6.34 -8.20
CA THR A 220 1.62 6.67 -6.77
C THR A 220 0.93 7.98 -6.41
N GLN A 221 1.05 9.02 -7.24
CA GLN A 221 0.33 10.28 -7.03
C GLN A 221 -1.19 10.09 -7.07
N SER A 222 -1.67 9.28 -8.03
CA SER A 222 -3.10 8.95 -8.15
C SER A 222 -3.62 8.19 -6.93
N MET A 223 -2.82 7.24 -6.42
CA MET A 223 -3.11 6.48 -5.21
C MET A 223 -3.18 7.39 -3.98
N VAL A 224 -2.20 8.29 -3.77
CA VAL A 224 -2.23 9.24 -2.64
C VAL A 224 -3.53 10.06 -2.65
N SER A 225 -3.89 10.62 -3.81
CA SER A 225 -5.13 11.40 -3.94
C SER A 225 -6.39 10.57 -3.64
N TYR A 226 -6.42 9.33 -4.12
CA TYR A 226 -7.52 8.41 -3.89
C TYR A 226 -7.64 8.01 -2.42
N PHE A 227 -6.56 7.54 -1.80
CA PHE A 227 -6.53 7.09 -0.41
C PHE A 227 -6.78 8.23 0.58
N GLY A 228 -6.30 9.44 0.30
CA GLY A 228 -6.65 10.61 1.11
C GLY A 228 -8.16 10.85 1.19
N LYS A 229 -8.86 10.75 0.05
CA LYS A 229 -10.34 10.87 -0.02
C LYS A 229 -11.04 9.68 0.62
N LEU A 230 -10.53 8.47 0.39
CA LEU A 230 -11.08 7.23 0.92
C LEU A 230 -11.05 7.27 2.45
N PHE A 231 -9.87 7.46 3.05
CA PHE A 231 -9.72 7.46 4.49
C PHE A 231 -10.50 8.59 5.17
N GLY A 232 -10.57 9.78 4.55
CA GLY A 232 -11.43 10.86 5.05
C GLY A 232 -12.91 10.47 5.10
N SER A 233 -13.37 9.64 4.15
CA SER A 233 -14.73 9.09 4.14
C SER A 233 -14.91 7.99 5.20
N LEU A 234 -13.93 7.09 5.33
CA LEU A 234 -13.97 6.00 6.30
C LEU A 234 -13.93 6.50 7.74
N ALA A 235 -13.12 7.51 8.05
CA ALA A 235 -13.08 8.09 9.40
C ALA A 235 -14.45 8.62 9.85
N LYS A 236 -15.31 9.08 8.93
CA LYS A 236 -16.70 9.47 9.25
C LYS A 236 -17.57 8.24 9.53
N ILE A 237 -17.49 7.24 8.66
CA ILE A 237 -18.27 6.00 8.78
C ILE A 237 -17.91 5.25 10.07
N MET A 238 -16.63 5.15 10.40
CA MET A 238 -16.14 4.32 11.51
C MET A 238 -16.64 4.81 12.87
N VAL A 239 -16.67 6.12 13.09
CA VAL A 239 -17.20 6.72 14.33
C VAL A 239 -18.70 6.44 14.48
N LEU A 240 -19.43 6.36 13.36
CA LEU A 240 -20.89 6.19 13.35
C LEU A 240 -21.32 4.72 13.31
N LEU A 241 -20.41 3.79 13.00
CA LEU A 241 -20.64 2.34 12.98
C LEU A 241 -20.15 1.61 14.23
N GLU A 242 -19.49 2.30 15.16
CA GLU A 242 -19.15 1.79 16.50
C GLU A 242 -20.38 1.32 17.26
#